data_AF-A0A194QA78-F1
#
_entry.id   AF-A0A194QA78-F1
#
_cell.length_a   1.000
_cell.length_b   1.000
_cell.length_c   1.000
_cell.angle_alpha   90.00
_cell.angle_beta   90.00
_cell.angle_gamma   90.00
#
_symmetry.space_group_name_H-M   'P 1'
#
loop_
_entity.id
_entity.type
_entity.pdbx_description
1 polymer ?
#
loop_
_entity_poly.entity_id
_entity_poly.type
_entity_poly.pdbx_seq_one_letter_code
_entity_poly.pdbx_strand_id
1 'polypeptide(L)'
;MCAGDARTYSYVVALSTERYPPDWQDMQYLARIIPRVCHNVNRVCYAFGGIIKEQVTDITPTFLTQHVVSTLRQADDLATQVLTSSGCAGRIAQMPVVLLPVHLDRDAALRAPSCQRSLVLRPFLTGDFMTGVAALPGSDAMPQDVVDRMRKELMSVPGISRVLYDLTPKPPATTEWE
;
A
#
# COMPACT_ATOMS: atom_id res chain seq x y z
N MET A 1 -23.95 -9.68 -7.78
CA MET A 1 -24.56 -8.54 -7.08
C MET A 1 -23.43 -7.61 -6.69
N CYS A 2 -23.34 -6.45 -7.33
CA CYS A 2 -22.41 -5.41 -6.90
C CYS A 2 -22.80 -5.00 -5.48
N ALA A 3 -21.85 -5.02 -4.55
CA ALA A 3 -22.01 -4.39 -3.24
C ALA A 3 -22.12 -2.88 -3.47
N GLY A 4 -23.33 -2.43 -3.79
CA GLY A 4 -23.68 -1.04 -4.00
C GLY A 4 -24.03 -0.40 -2.67
N ASP A 5 -23.38 0.73 -2.39
CA ASP A 5 -23.80 1.77 -1.45
C ASP A 5 -23.94 1.45 0.04
N ALA A 6 -23.09 0.56 0.57
CA ALA A 6 -22.70 0.61 1.98
C ALA A 6 -21.19 0.79 2.07
N ARG A 7 -20.72 2.00 2.45
CA ARG A 7 -19.30 2.20 2.79
C ARG A 7 -18.99 1.29 3.97
N THR A 8 -18.32 0.18 3.69
CA THR A 8 -17.97 -0.80 4.72
C THR A 8 -16.53 -0.52 5.13
N TYR A 9 -16.32 -0.04 6.35
CA TYR A 9 -14.99 0.01 6.95
C TYR A 9 -14.65 -1.41 7.38
N SER A 10 -13.58 -1.98 6.83
CA SER A 10 -13.22 -3.37 7.09
C SER A 10 -11.71 -3.56 7.09
N TYR A 11 -11.25 -4.74 7.49
CA TYR A 11 -9.85 -5.00 7.73
C TYR A 11 -9.01 -4.96 6.46
N VAL A 12 -7.73 -4.70 6.65
CA VAL A 12 -6.68 -4.72 5.64
C VAL A 12 -5.78 -5.92 5.94
N VAL A 13 -5.46 -6.71 4.92
CA VAL A 13 -4.49 -7.80 5.02
C VAL A 13 -3.18 -7.38 4.36
N ALA A 14 -2.08 -7.56 5.08
CA ALA A 14 -0.74 -7.39 4.54
C ALA A 14 -0.10 -8.76 4.26
N LEU A 15 0.31 -8.99 3.02
CA LEU A 15 1.08 -10.15 2.60
C LEU A 15 2.57 -9.80 2.66
N SER A 16 3.40 -10.76 3.06
CA SER A 16 4.86 -10.63 3.04
C SER A 16 5.50 -11.93 2.61
N THR A 17 6.68 -11.86 1.99
CA THR A 17 7.41 -13.03 1.48
C THR A 17 8.89 -12.95 1.87
N GLU A 18 9.58 -14.10 1.97
CA GLU A 18 11.04 -14.12 2.16
C GLU A 18 11.78 -13.75 0.88
N ARG A 19 11.30 -14.27 -0.24
CA ARG A 19 11.91 -14.04 -1.55
C ARG A 19 11.34 -12.78 -2.19
N TYR A 20 12.22 -11.96 -2.74
CA TYR A 20 11.89 -10.74 -3.46
C TYR A 20 12.61 -10.70 -4.82
N PRO A 21 11.94 -10.27 -5.92
CA PRO A 21 10.51 -9.96 -5.99
C PRO A 21 9.64 -11.22 -5.82
N PRO A 22 8.42 -11.10 -5.26
CA PRO A 22 7.45 -12.19 -5.26
C PRO A 22 6.92 -12.43 -6.68
N ASP A 23 6.22 -13.55 -6.88
CA ASP A 23 5.38 -13.70 -8.06
C ASP A 23 4.16 -12.76 -7.93
N TRP A 24 4.15 -11.67 -8.69
CA TRP A 24 3.09 -10.67 -8.64
C TRP A 24 1.74 -11.19 -9.14
N GLN A 25 1.73 -12.24 -9.97
CA GLN A 25 0.49 -12.87 -10.44
C GLN A 25 -0.16 -13.65 -9.31
N ASP A 26 0.62 -14.39 -8.53
CA ASP A 26 0.16 -15.08 -7.33
C ASP A 26 -0.33 -14.08 -6.27
N MET A 27 0.42 -12.99 -6.04
CA MET A 27 0.00 -11.94 -5.11
C MET A 27 -1.33 -11.29 -5.54
N GLN A 28 -1.51 -11.03 -6.83
CA GLN A 28 -2.78 -10.52 -7.36
C GLN A 28 -3.91 -11.54 -7.22
N TYR A 29 -3.63 -12.82 -7.44
CA TYR A 29 -4.60 -13.89 -7.26
C TYR A 29 -5.09 -13.98 -5.81
N LEU A 30 -4.17 -13.93 -4.84
CA LEU A 30 -4.48 -13.86 -3.41
C LEU A 30 -5.30 -12.61 -3.08
N ALA A 31 -4.92 -11.45 -3.61
CA ALA A 31 -5.64 -10.20 -3.41
C ALA A 31 -7.09 -10.24 -3.91
N ARG A 32 -7.40 -11.10 -4.89
CA ARG A 32 -8.77 -11.32 -5.39
C ARG A 32 -9.56 -12.34 -4.57
N ILE A 33 -8.91 -13.34 -3.98
CA ILE A 33 -9.58 -14.43 -3.27
C ILE A 33 -9.84 -14.09 -1.83
N ILE A 34 -8.89 -13.45 -1.14
CA ILE A 34 -9.01 -13.15 0.29
C ILE A 34 -10.31 -12.38 0.59
N PRO A 35 -10.65 -11.28 -0.11
CA PRO A 35 -11.92 -10.56 0.12
C PRO A 35 -13.18 -11.37 -0.24
N ARG A 36 -13.06 -12.39 -1.11
CA ARG A 36 -14.19 -13.26 -1.48
C ARG A 36 -14.49 -14.30 -0.42
N VAL A 37 -13.46 -14.78 0.27
CA VAL A 37 -13.57 -15.78 1.34
C VAL A 37 -13.83 -15.10 2.68
N CYS A 38 -13.12 -14.00 2.94
CA CYS A 38 -13.20 -13.21 4.15
C CYS A 38 -13.93 -11.89 3.85
N HIS A 39 -15.25 -11.89 4.00
CA HIS A 39 -16.08 -10.70 3.73
C HIS A 39 -15.82 -9.51 4.68
N ASN A 40 -15.01 -9.70 5.73
CA ASN A 40 -14.53 -8.65 6.62
C ASN A 40 -13.19 -8.03 6.17
N VAL A 41 -12.67 -8.40 5.00
CA VAL A 41 -11.43 -7.84 4.43
C VAL A 41 -11.75 -7.13 3.14
N ASN A 42 -11.45 -5.82 3.09
CA ASN A 42 -11.70 -5.02 1.90
C ASN A 42 -10.45 -4.74 1.09
N ARG A 43 -9.27 -4.89 1.69
CA ARG A 43 -8.00 -4.52 1.05
C ARG A 43 -6.93 -5.55 1.33
N VAL A 44 -6.14 -5.83 0.30
CA VAL A 44 -4.96 -6.70 0.37
C VAL A 44 -3.76 -5.94 -0.18
N CYS A 45 -2.77 -5.75 0.67
CA CYS A 45 -1.52 -5.08 0.32
C CYS A 45 -0.36 -6.05 0.41
N TYR A 46 0.66 -5.84 -0.40
CA TYR A 46 1.97 -6.47 -0.23
C TYR A 46 2.87 -5.54 0.59
N ALA A 47 3.43 -6.02 1.70
CA ALA A 47 4.38 -5.28 2.51
C ALA A 47 5.81 -5.59 2.06
N PHE A 48 6.54 -4.57 1.60
CA PHE A 48 7.95 -4.74 1.25
C PHE A 48 8.80 -5.02 2.50
N GLY A 49 9.93 -5.71 2.30
CA GLY A 49 10.81 -6.16 3.38
C GLY A 49 10.74 -7.67 3.57
N GLY A 50 11.29 -8.17 4.69
CA GLY A 50 11.22 -9.59 5.04
C GLY A 50 9.86 -10.02 5.60
N ILE A 51 9.74 -11.28 6.01
CA ILE A 51 8.53 -11.80 6.68
C ILE A 51 8.16 -10.91 7.87
N ILE A 52 6.90 -10.50 7.90
CA ILE A 52 6.28 -9.94 9.10
C ILE A 52 5.97 -11.12 10.03
N LYS A 53 6.72 -11.24 11.13
CA LYS A 53 6.58 -12.37 12.07
C LYS A 53 5.44 -12.17 13.06
N GLU A 54 5.15 -10.93 13.41
CA GLU A 54 4.20 -10.59 14.47
C GLU A 54 3.05 -9.75 13.93
N GLN A 55 1.86 -10.01 14.46
CA GLN A 55 0.68 -9.23 14.14
C GLN A 55 0.71 -7.88 14.88
N VAL A 56 0.16 -6.86 14.24
CA VAL A 56 0.07 -5.52 14.83
C VAL A 56 -1.09 -5.48 15.80
N THR A 57 -0.79 -5.31 17.08
CA THR A 57 -1.80 -5.27 18.16
C THR A 57 -2.19 -3.86 18.59
N ASP A 58 -1.38 -2.87 18.28
CA ASP A 58 -1.55 -1.46 18.63
C ASP A 58 -1.14 -0.55 17.46
N ILE A 59 -1.74 0.62 17.42
CA ILE A 59 -1.52 1.63 16.39
C ILE A 59 -0.75 2.82 16.95
N THR A 60 0.02 3.48 16.09
CA THR A 60 0.68 4.75 16.42
C THR A 60 -0.38 5.85 16.45
N PRO A 61 -0.60 6.55 17.59
CA PRO A 61 -1.53 7.67 17.64
C PRO A 61 -1.20 8.69 16.54
N THR A 62 -2.14 8.88 15.62
CA THR A 62 -1.94 9.69 14.43
C THR A 62 -3.14 10.58 14.23
N PHE A 63 -2.89 11.88 14.32
CA PHE A 63 -3.87 12.94 14.09
C PHE A 63 -3.40 13.77 12.91
N LEU A 64 -4.29 14.58 12.34
CA LEU A 64 -4.00 15.53 11.27
C LEU A 64 -3.20 16.74 11.81
N THR A 65 -1.99 16.46 12.30
CA THR A 65 -1.03 17.49 12.73
C THR A 65 -0.18 17.93 11.55
N GLN A 66 0.38 19.14 11.65
CA GLN A 66 1.25 19.68 10.61
C GLN A 66 2.43 18.75 10.29
N HIS A 67 2.99 18.10 11.31
CA HIS A 67 4.09 17.15 11.14
C HIS A 67 3.65 15.95 10.29
N VAL A 68 2.53 15.31 10.63
CA VAL A 68 2.00 14.14 9.90
C VAL A 68 1.68 14.50 8.45
N VAL A 69 1.03 15.64 8.24
CA VAL A 69 0.72 16.15 6.89
C VAL A 69 1.99 16.45 6.11
N SER A 70 3.02 17.03 6.74
CA SER A 70 4.31 17.29 6.09
C SER A 70 5.03 16.01 5.69
N THR A 71 5.01 14.98 6.55
CA THR A 71 5.57 13.66 6.23
C THR A 71 4.86 13.03 5.03
N LEU A 72 3.52 13.08 5.02
CA LEU A 72 2.74 12.53 3.89
C LEU A 72 3.00 13.31 2.59
N ARG A 73 3.05 14.65 2.64
CA ARG A 73 3.39 15.49 1.48
C ARG A 73 4.77 15.18 0.93
N GLN A 74 5.76 14.99 1.80
CA GLN A 74 7.11 14.61 1.39
C GLN A 74 7.11 13.23 0.71
N ALA A 75 6.41 12.25 1.28
CA ALA A 75 6.30 10.92 0.70
C ALA A 75 5.61 10.96 -0.68
N ASP A 76 4.50 11.68 -0.80
CA ASP A 76 3.76 11.84 -2.05
C ASP A 76 4.59 12.52 -3.15
N ASP A 77 5.32 13.59 -2.80
CA ASP A 77 6.22 14.29 -3.71
C ASP A 77 7.36 13.37 -4.21
N LEU A 78 8.00 12.61 -3.31
CA LEU A 78 9.03 11.64 -3.69
C LEU A 78 8.50 10.56 -4.63
N ALA A 79 7.32 10.00 -4.35
CA ALA A 79 6.69 9.02 -5.22
C ALA A 79 6.39 9.61 -6.61
N THR A 80 5.86 10.82 -6.65
CA THR A 80 5.55 11.55 -7.90
C THR A 80 6.81 11.85 -8.71
N GLN A 81 7.90 12.26 -8.06
CA GLN A 81 9.18 12.51 -8.71
C GLN A 81 9.76 11.25 -9.34
N VAL A 82 9.68 10.11 -8.65
CA VAL A 82 10.14 8.82 -9.19
C VAL A 82 9.29 8.40 -10.40
N LEU A 83 7.96 8.57 -10.36
CA LEU A 83 7.08 8.26 -11.49
C LEU A 83 7.33 9.16 -12.71
N THR A 84 7.57 10.45 -12.46
CA THR A 84 7.79 11.44 -13.52
C THR A 84 9.15 11.22 -14.18
N SER A 85 10.21 11.04 -13.39
CA SER A 85 11.57 10.82 -13.91
C SER A 85 11.75 9.48 -14.61
N SER A 86 10.91 8.47 -14.31
CA SER A 86 10.90 7.18 -14.99
C SER A 86 10.00 7.13 -16.24
N GLY A 87 9.30 8.22 -16.56
CA GLY A 87 8.38 8.27 -17.70
C GLY A 87 7.10 7.43 -17.53
N CYS A 88 6.83 6.94 -16.32
CA CYS A 88 5.66 6.10 -16.02
C CYS A 88 4.41 6.92 -15.65
N ALA A 89 4.57 8.21 -15.34
CA ALA A 89 3.46 9.09 -14.94
C ALA A 89 2.30 9.14 -15.95
N GLY A 90 2.58 9.06 -17.26
CA GLY A 90 1.53 9.05 -18.29
C GLY A 90 0.82 7.70 -18.48
N ARG A 91 1.33 6.63 -17.87
CA ARG A 91 0.76 5.27 -17.98
C ARG A 91 -0.17 4.92 -16.82
N ILE A 92 -0.07 5.65 -15.72
CA ILE A 92 -0.85 5.42 -14.50
C ILE A 92 -1.87 6.54 -14.38
N ALA A 93 -3.14 6.20 -14.13
CA ALA A 93 -4.17 7.22 -14.00
C ALA A 93 -4.01 8.02 -12.71
N GLN A 94 -3.79 7.33 -11.58
CA GLN A 94 -3.55 7.94 -10.28
C GLN A 94 -2.62 7.07 -9.43
N MET A 95 -1.82 7.71 -8.57
CA MET A 95 -0.99 7.04 -7.56
C MET A 95 -1.19 7.69 -6.18
N PRO A 96 -2.27 7.39 -5.45
CA PRO A 96 -2.37 7.84 -4.06
C PRO A 96 -1.28 7.22 -3.19
N VAL A 97 -0.64 8.06 -2.37
CA VAL A 97 0.21 7.63 -1.26
C VAL A 97 -0.58 7.79 0.04
N VAL A 98 -0.68 6.73 0.83
CA VAL A 98 -1.48 6.73 2.07
C VAL A 98 -0.59 6.45 3.26
N LEU A 99 -0.72 7.25 4.32
CA LEU A 99 -0.01 7.03 5.59
C LEU A 99 -0.87 6.18 6.53
N LEU A 100 -0.36 5.03 6.94
CA LEU A 100 -0.97 4.15 7.91
C LEU A 100 -0.36 4.35 9.31
N PRO A 101 -1.18 4.41 10.37
CA PRO A 101 -0.73 4.50 11.76
C PRO A 101 -0.20 3.15 12.29
N VAL A 102 0.56 2.42 11.49
CA VAL A 102 0.99 1.04 11.76
C VAL A 102 2.52 0.99 11.79
N HIS A 103 3.06 0.52 12.91
CA HIS A 103 4.50 0.27 13.08
C HIS A 103 4.75 -1.24 12.99
N LEU A 104 5.31 -1.65 11.85
CA LEU A 104 5.67 -3.05 11.56
C LEU A 104 7.07 -3.38 12.10
N ASP A 105 7.36 -4.68 12.22
CA ASP A 105 8.66 -5.24 12.68
C ASP A 105 9.07 -4.91 14.13
N ARG A 106 8.10 -4.68 14.99
CA ARG A 106 8.37 -4.62 16.42
C ARG A 106 8.59 -6.02 16.98
N ASP A 107 9.52 -6.10 17.92
CA ASP A 107 9.70 -7.26 18.77
C ASP A 107 8.74 -7.16 19.95
N ALA A 108 7.73 -8.03 20.02
CA ALA A 108 6.77 -8.06 21.13
C ALA A 108 7.46 -8.28 22.49
N ALA A 109 8.63 -8.91 22.53
CA ALA A 109 9.36 -9.13 23.77
C ALA A 109 9.84 -7.80 24.38
N LEU A 110 10.15 -6.80 23.55
CA LEU A 110 10.66 -5.49 24.00
C LEU A 110 9.54 -4.55 24.48
N ARG A 111 8.26 -4.87 24.23
CA ARG A 111 7.09 -4.02 24.57
C ARG A 111 7.28 -2.54 24.19
N ALA A 112 8.00 -2.27 23.11
CA ALA A 112 8.28 -0.91 22.67
C ALA A 112 7.00 -0.24 22.13
N PRO A 113 6.72 1.03 22.49
CA PRO A 113 5.54 1.73 22.01
C PRO A 113 5.57 1.92 20.49
N SER A 114 4.39 1.97 19.87
CA SER A 114 4.26 2.26 18.44
C SER A 114 4.56 3.73 18.16
N CYS A 115 5.74 4.01 17.59
CA CYS A 115 6.20 5.38 17.29
C CYS A 115 6.32 5.70 15.78
N GLN A 116 6.35 4.69 14.92
CA GLN A 116 6.51 4.85 13.47
C GLN A 116 5.21 4.59 12.71
N ARG A 117 5.20 4.94 11.43
CA ARG A 117 4.05 4.79 10.53
C ARG A 117 4.46 3.97 9.32
N SER A 118 3.50 3.53 8.51
CA SER A 118 3.77 2.83 7.26
C SER A 118 3.18 3.62 6.09
N LEU A 119 3.72 3.45 4.89
CA LEU A 119 3.17 4.06 3.68
C LEU A 119 2.56 3.00 2.78
N VAL A 120 1.47 3.31 2.10
CA VAL A 120 0.88 2.46 1.06
C VAL A 120 0.94 3.20 -0.26
N LEU A 121 1.50 2.52 -1.26
CA LEU A 121 1.47 2.92 -2.65
C LEU A 121 0.24 2.34 -3.33
N ARG A 122 -0.53 3.17 -4.02
CA ARG A 122 -1.73 2.71 -4.72
C ARG A 122 -1.74 3.12 -6.19
N PRO A 123 -1.04 2.41 -7.07
CA PRO A 123 -1.13 2.67 -8.50
C PRO A 123 -2.49 2.20 -8.98
N PHE A 124 -3.24 3.11 -9.60
CA PHE A 124 -4.53 2.79 -10.17
C PHE A 124 -4.51 3.02 -11.68
N LEU A 125 -4.88 1.98 -12.43
CA LEU A 125 -5.13 2.02 -13.86
C LEU A 125 -6.63 1.98 -14.07
N THR A 126 -7.16 2.93 -14.85
CA THR A 126 -8.57 2.96 -15.19
C THR A 126 -8.79 3.60 -16.56
N GLY A 127 -9.71 3.01 -17.33
CA GLY A 127 -10.18 3.59 -18.59
C GLY A 127 -11.40 4.50 -18.44
N ASP A 128 -12.19 4.32 -17.37
CA ASP A 128 -13.50 4.97 -17.18
C ASP A 128 -13.82 5.37 -15.72
N PHE A 129 -12.85 5.26 -14.80
CA PHE A 129 -12.96 5.43 -13.34
C PHE A 129 -14.00 4.54 -12.62
N MET A 130 -14.83 3.80 -13.36
CA MET A 130 -15.81 2.85 -12.81
C MET A 130 -15.15 1.51 -12.51
N THR A 131 -14.29 1.05 -13.42
CA THR A 131 -13.50 -0.18 -13.26
C THR A 131 -12.02 0.16 -13.28
N GLY A 132 -11.24 -0.44 -12.39
CA GLY A 132 -9.80 -0.23 -12.40
C GLY A 132 -9.03 -1.30 -11.67
N VAL A 133 -7.83 -1.50 -12.16
CA VAL A 133 -6.91 -2.52 -11.66
C VAL A 133 -5.71 -1.82 -11.05
N ALA A 134 -5.16 -2.42 -10.00
CA ALA A 134 -3.86 -2.02 -9.52
C ALA A 134 -2.83 -2.24 -10.64
N ALA A 135 -1.96 -1.27 -10.91
CA ALA A 135 -0.81 -1.54 -11.77
C ALA A 135 0.07 -2.54 -11.01
N LEU A 136 0.32 -3.71 -11.58
CA LEU A 136 1.20 -4.67 -10.91
C LEU A 136 2.66 -4.26 -11.11
N PRO A 137 3.52 -4.40 -10.09
CA PRO A 137 4.95 -4.27 -10.29
C PRO A 137 5.45 -5.27 -11.34
N GLY A 138 6.39 -4.85 -12.17
CA GLY A 138 6.90 -5.63 -13.30
C GLY A 138 6.03 -5.61 -14.56
N SER A 139 4.91 -4.87 -14.55
CA SER A 139 4.10 -4.62 -15.76
C SER A 139 4.64 -3.42 -16.56
N ASP A 140 4.22 -3.28 -17.82
CA ASP A 140 4.61 -2.13 -18.66
C ASP A 140 4.21 -0.77 -18.06
N ALA A 141 3.11 -0.74 -17.30
CA ALA A 141 2.65 0.47 -16.62
C ALA A 141 3.46 0.78 -15.36
N MET A 142 4.04 -0.26 -14.73
CA MET A 142 4.84 -0.13 -13.51
C MET A 142 6.02 -1.10 -13.52
N PRO A 143 7.15 -0.72 -14.12
CA PRO A 143 8.37 -1.52 -14.11
C PRO A 143 8.87 -1.79 -12.68
N GLN A 144 9.46 -2.97 -12.47
CA GLN A 144 9.91 -3.43 -11.16
C GLN A 144 10.98 -2.51 -10.55
N ASP A 145 11.90 -2.01 -11.37
CA ASP A 145 12.96 -1.08 -10.99
C ASP A 145 12.42 0.27 -10.49
N VAL A 146 11.32 0.75 -11.07
CA VAL A 146 10.64 1.97 -10.64
C VAL A 146 10.03 1.79 -9.25
N VAL A 147 9.40 0.63 -9.01
CA VAL A 147 8.85 0.28 -7.69
C VAL A 147 9.97 0.16 -6.65
N ASP A 148 11.09 -0.46 -7.01
CA ASP A 148 12.24 -0.60 -6.12
C ASP A 148 12.88 0.75 -5.76
N ARG A 149 12.97 1.66 -6.74
CA ARG A 149 13.42 3.03 -6.52
C ARG A 149 12.46 3.79 -5.62
N MET A 150 11.16 3.73 -5.90
CA MET A 150 10.14 4.39 -5.10
C MET A 150 10.15 3.90 -3.65
N ARG A 151 10.23 2.57 -3.44
CA ARG A 151 10.39 1.97 -2.11
C ARG A 151 11.62 2.56 -1.40
N LYS A 152 12.77 2.62 -2.08
CA LYS A 152 14.02 3.14 -1.49
C LYS A 152 13.90 4.60 -1.06
N GLU A 153 13.36 5.46 -1.92
CA GLU A 153 13.17 6.88 -1.61
C GLU A 153 12.18 7.06 -0.44
N LEU A 154 11.06 6.34 -0.44
CA LEU A 154 10.06 6.43 0.63
C LEU A 154 10.56 5.92 1.98
N MET A 155 11.38 4.86 1.99
CA MET A 155 12.02 4.37 3.21
C MET A 155 13.05 5.34 3.79
N SER A 156 13.51 6.34 3.01
CA SER A 156 14.41 7.39 3.52
C SER A 156 13.67 8.46 4.33
N VAL A 157 12.33 8.50 4.27
CA VAL A 157 11.52 9.45 5.01
C VAL A 157 11.54 9.11 6.51
N PRO A 158 11.90 10.06 7.39
CA PRO A 158 11.94 9.80 8.83
C PRO A 158 10.59 9.36 9.40
N GLY A 159 10.61 8.34 10.24
CA GLY A 159 9.41 7.84 10.92
C GLY A 159 8.56 6.85 10.11
N ILE A 160 9.05 6.41 8.96
CA ILE A 160 8.45 5.32 8.18
C ILE A 160 9.10 3.98 8.55
N SER A 161 8.27 3.00 8.90
CA SER A 161 8.65 1.63 9.27
C SER A 161 8.71 0.72 8.05
N ARG A 162 7.64 0.72 7.24
CA ARG A 162 7.58 -0.03 5.98
C ARG A 162 6.77 0.70 4.91
N VAL A 163 7.06 0.32 3.67
CA VAL A 163 6.24 0.65 2.50
C VAL A 163 5.44 -0.60 2.12
N LEU A 164 4.18 -0.39 1.77
CA LEU A 164 3.24 -1.39 1.29
C LEU A 164 2.76 -1.01 -0.10
N TYR A 165 2.24 -1.98 -0.83
CA TYR A 165 1.71 -1.83 -2.18
C TYR A 165 0.29 -2.40 -2.24
N ASP A 166 -0.69 -1.58 -2.58
CA ASP A 166 -2.09 -2.01 -2.68
C ASP A 166 -2.30 -2.85 -3.96
N LEU A 167 -2.74 -4.09 -3.78
CA LEU A 167 -3.02 -5.03 -4.88
C LEU A 167 -4.52 -5.20 -5.13
N THR A 168 -5.34 -4.45 -4.40
CA THR A 168 -6.79 -4.64 -4.39
C THR A 168 -7.43 -4.10 -5.69
N PRO A 169 -8.14 -4.94 -6.46
CA PRO A 169 -8.89 -4.46 -7.62
C PRO A 169 -10.19 -3.74 -7.20
N LYS A 170 -10.71 -2.88 -8.10
CA LYS A 170 -12.05 -2.31 -7.98
C LYS A 170 -13.00 -3.06 -8.92
N PRO A 171 -14.10 -3.71 -8.45
CA PRO A 171 -14.52 -3.95 -7.06
C PRO A 171 -13.71 -5.09 -6.41
N PRO A 172 -13.52 -5.13 -5.06
CA PRO A 172 -14.41 -4.61 -4.01
C PRO A 172 -14.02 -3.26 -3.35
N ALA A 173 -12.87 -2.65 -3.67
CA ALA A 173 -12.42 -1.42 -3.00
C ALA A 173 -12.65 -0.13 -3.82
N THR A 174 -12.89 1.00 -3.15
CA THR A 174 -12.93 2.36 -3.75
C THR A 174 -11.52 2.92 -3.96
N THR A 175 -11.30 3.85 -4.90
CA THR A 175 -9.99 4.43 -5.30
C THR A 175 -9.21 5.12 -4.17
N GLU A 176 -9.89 5.54 -3.10
CA GLU A 176 -9.31 6.23 -1.95
C GLU A 176 -9.31 5.33 -0.70
N TRP A 177 -8.37 5.53 0.21
CA TRP A 177 -8.38 4.95 1.56
C TRP A 177 -8.90 6.02 2.52
N GLU A 178 -10.01 5.75 3.21
CA GLU A 178 -10.57 6.58 4.30
C GLU A 178 -10.54 5.79 5.61
#